data_AF-A0A315FS23-F1
#
_entry.id   AF-A0A315FS23-F1
#
_cell.length_a   1.000
_cell.length_b   1.000
_cell.length_c   1.000
_cell.angle_alpha   90.00
_cell.angle_beta   90.00
_cell.angle_gamma   90.00
#
_symmetry.space_group_name_H-M   'P 1'
#
loop_
_entity.id
_entity.type
_entity.pdbx_description
1 polymer ?
#
loop_
_entity_poly.entity_id
_entity_poly.type
_entity_poly.pdbx_seq_one_letter_code
_entity_poly.pdbx_strand_id
1 'polypeptide(L)' 'MVAAASAILFPPAAGEGSDRVPGRDLNAMFALNAQLLAGQDVKIEPGATSVNLPERGHLVNSNGQMALQLL' A
#
# COMPACT_ATOMS: atom_id res chain seq x y z
N MET A 1 22.50 29.06 -43.00
CA MET A 1 22.14 29.09 -41.57
C MET A 1 21.09 28.00 -41.36
N VAL A 2 21.49 26.82 -40.88
CA VAL A 2 20.56 25.69 -40.65
C VAL A 2 20.42 25.56 -39.14
N ALA A 3 19.27 25.99 -38.63
CA ALA A 3 18.92 25.84 -37.22
C ALA A 3 18.50 24.39 -36.97
N ALA A 4 19.20 23.75 -36.03
CA ALA A 4 19.02 22.36 -35.68
C ALA A 4 17.64 22.11 -35.05
N ALA A 5 16.89 21.16 -35.61
CA ALA A 5 15.69 20.61 -35.00
C ALA A 5 16.10 19.61 -33.90
N SER A 6 16.44 20.13 -32.73
CA SER A 6 16.92 19.34 -31.58
C SER A 6 15.93 19.43 -30.42
N ALA A 7 14.72 18.88 -30.56
CA ALA A 7 13.73 18.99 -29.48
C ALA A 7 12.92 17.72 -29.15
N ILE A 8 13.13 16.55 -29.76
CA ILE A 8 12.13 15.46 -29.63
C ILE A 8 12.70 14.04 -29.38
N LEU A 9 13.94 13.87 -28.89
CA LEU A 9 14.46 12.51 -28.64
C LEU A 9 15.27 12.42 -27.34
N PHE A 10 14.72 12.92 -26.23
CA PHE A 10 15.24 12.53 -24.93
C PHE A 10 14.55 11.21 -24.53
N PRO A 11 15.31 10.10 -24.37
CA PRO A 11 14.73 8.90 -23.83
C PRO A 11 14.23 9.18 -22.39
N PRO A 12 13.13 8.55 -21.96
CA PRO A 12 12.72 8.60 -20.56
C PRO A 12 13.87 8.13 -19.66
N ALA A 13 13.89 8.59 -18.42
CA ALA A 13 14.94 8.20 -17.49
C ALA A 13 14.93 6.67 -17.34
N ALA A 14 16.12 6.05 -17.34
CA ALA A 14 16.22 4.60 -17.16
C ALA A 14 15.56 4.20 -15.83
N GLY A 15 14.55 3.31 -15.90
CA GLY A 15 13.77 2.88 -14.74
C GLY A 15 12.52 3.71 -14.43
N GLU A 16 12.19 4.72 -15.25
CA GLU A 16 10.95 5.48 -15.10
C GLU A 16 9.73 4.56 -15.18
N GLY A 17 8.97 4.48 -14.07
CA GLY A 17 7.79 3.61 -13.94
C GLY A 17 8.11 2.13 -13.68
N SER A 18 9.38 1.75 -13.53
CA SER A 18 9.76 0.38 -13.14
C SER A 18 9.46 0.08 -11.67
N ASP A 19 9.30 1.11 -10.85
CA ASP A 19 8.80 1.03 -9.48
C ASP A 19 7.31 0.66 -9.45
N ARG A 20 6.56 1.09 -10.48
CA ARG A 20 5.12 0.91 -10.59
C ARG A 20 4.75 -0.46 -11.14
N VAL A 21 4.18 -1.31 -10.29
CA VAL A 21 3.67 -2.63 -10.70
C VAL A 21 2.16 -2.68 -10.45
N PRO A 22 1.34 -2.84 -11.51
CA PRO A 22 -0.12 -2.96 -11.37
C PRO A 22 -0.50 -4.03 -10.34
N GLY A 23 -1.30 -3.63 -9.34
CA GLY A 23 -1.75 -4.52 -8.26
C GLY A 23 -0.76 -4.72 -7.11
N ARG A 24 0.49 -4.24 -7.21
CA ARG A 24 1.49 -4.24 -6.12
C ARG A 24 1.69 -2.84 -5.52
N ASP A 25 1.46 -1.81 -6.31
CA ASP A 25 1.44 -0.43 -5.82
C ASP A 25 0.19 -0.24 -4.97
N LEU A 26 0.26 -0.69 -3.72
CA LEU A 26 -0.72 -0.32 -2.72
C LEU A 26 -0.53 1.16 -2.47
N ASN A 27 -1.57 1.97 -2.71
CA ASN A 27 -1.55 3.40 -2.41
C ASN A 27 -1.09 3.67 -0.96
N ALA A 28 -1.31 2.71 -0.05
CA ALA A 28 -0.60 2.59 1.22
C ALA A 28 -0.77 1.21 1.86
N MET A 29 0.08 0.91 2.84
CA MET A 29 0.02 -0.27 3.69
C MET A 29 0.05 0.16 5.16
N PHE A 30 -0.83 -0.41 5.97
CA PHE A 30 -0.86 -0.22 7.42
C PHE A 30 -0.66 -1.56 8.11
N ALA A 31 0.29 -1.62 9.05
CA ALA A 31 0.63 -2.83 9.79
C ALA A 31 0.84 -2.50 11.27
N LEU A 32 0.40 -3.42 12.12
CA LEU A 32 0.52 -3.32 13.57
C LEU A 32 0.58 -4.73 14.17
N ASN A 33 0.85 -4.83 15.47
CA ASN A 33 0.92 -6.13 16.13
C ASN A 33 -0.48 -6.79 16.27
N ALA A 34 -0.69 -7.93 15.60
CA ALA A 34 -1.98 -8.63 15.59
C ALA A 34 -2.48 -9.06 16.98
N GLN A 35 -1.57 -9.33 17.93
CA GLN A 35 -1.94 -9.71 19.29
C GLN A 35 -2.63 -8.58 20.06
N LEU A 36 -2.38 -7.32 19.68
CA LEU A 36 -3.06 -6.15 20.26
C LEU A 36 -4.51 -6.01 19.79
N LEU A 37 -4.86 -6.62 18.65
CA LEU A 37 -6.23 -6.68 18.16
C LEU A 37 -6.92 -7.99 18.53
N ALA A 38 -6.24 -8.94 19.18
CA ALA A 38 -6.87 -10.19 19.56
C ALA A 38 -7.99 -9.96 20.59
N GLY A 39 -8.99 -10.82 20.59
CA GLY A 39 -10.05 -10.78 21.61
C GLY A 39 -9.51 -10.94 23.02
N GLN A 40 -10.31 -10.58 24.02
CA GLN A 40 -9.97 -10.81 25.42
C GLN A 40 -9.64 -12.28 25.64
N ASP A 41 -8.51 -12.55 26.30
CA ASP A 41 -7.97 -13.90 26.58
C ASP A 41 -7.59 -14.74 25.34
N VAL A 42 -7.48 -14.14 24.15
CA VAL A 42 -7.01 -14.82 22.93
C VAL A 42 -5.51 -14.62 22.76
N LYS A 43 -4.73 -15.71 22.76
CA LYS A 43 -3.32 -15.70 22.37
C LYS A 43 -3.16 -16.27 20.96
N ILE A 44 -2.52 -15.51 20.07
CA ILE A 44 -2.22 -15.93 18.70
C ILE A 44 -1.00 -16.85 18.74
N GLU A 45 -1.21 -18.13 18.46
CA GLU A 45 -0.14 -19.13 18.47
C GLU A 45 0.49 -19.31 17.07
N PRO A 46 1.80 -19.61 16.98
CA PRO A 46 2.44 -19.96 15.71
C PRO A 46 1.78 -21.17 15.05
N GLY A 47 1.59 -21.11 13.74
CA GLY A 47 0.93 -22.17 12.96
C GLY A 47 -0.59 -21.99 12.83
N ALA A 48 -1.20 -21.02 13.51
CA ALA A 48 -2.58 -20.62 13.24
C ALA A 48 -2.74 -20.14 11.79
N THR A 49 -3.71 -20.70 11.07
CA THR A 49 -4.03 -20.31 9.69
C THR A 49 -5.00 -19.12 9.64
N SER A 50 -5.72 -18.86 10.72
CA SER A 50 -6.65 -17.73 10.87
C SER A 50 -6.86 -17.40 12.35
N VAL A 51 -7.30 -16.18 12.63
CA VAL A 51 -7.64 -15.68 13.97
C VAL A 51 -8.89 -14.82 13.86
N ASN A 52 -9.84 -15.00 14.79
CA ASN A 52 -11.00 -14.11 14.91
C ASN A 52 -10.59 -12.84 15.65
N LEU A 53 -10.76 -11.69 15.00
CA LEU A 53 -10.56 -10.38 15.61
C LEU A 53 -11.94 -9.77 15.94
N PRO A 54 -12.10 -9.13 17.11
CA PRO A 54 -13.32 -8.40 17.47
C PRO A 54 -13.57 -7.19 16.56
N GLU A 55 -12.50 -6.56 16.07
CA GLU A 55 -12.54 -5.40 15.18
C GLU A 55 -11.58 -5.63 14.01
N ARG A 56 -11.97 -5.22 12.81
CA ARG A 56 -11.10 -5.29 11.61
C ARG A 56 -10.97 -3.93 10.97
N GLY A 57 -9.77 -3.60 10.47
CA GLY A 57 -9.51 -2.33 9.79
C GLY A 57 -9.33 -2.48 8.29
N HIS A 58 -9.70 -1.46 7.53
CA HIS A 58 -9.26 -1.29 6.15
C HIS A 58 -8.95 0.18 5.85
N LEU A 59 -8.06 0.41 4.88
CA LEU A 59 -7.69 1.76 4.46
C LEU A 59 -8.73 2.32 3.50
N VAL A 60 -9.20 3.53 3.78
CA VAL A 60 -10.15 4.27 2.95
C VAL A 60 -9.62 5.67 2.68
N ASN A 61 -10.02 6.25 1.54
CA ASN A 61 -9.85 7.68 1.31
C ASN A 61 -11.14 8.38 1.75
N SER A 62 -11.05 9.19 2.79
CA SER A 62 -12.16 9.96 3.35
C SER A 62 -11.78 11.43 3.34
N ASN A 63 -12.54 12.25 2.60
CA ASN A 63 -12.30 13.68 2.43
C ASN A 63 -10.88 14.03 1.94
N GLY A 64 -10.32 13.22 1.03
CA GLY A 64 -8.97 13.43 0.49
C GLY A 64 -7.85 13.01 1.45
N GLN A 65 -8.18 12.49 2.63
CA GLN A 65 -7.23 11.95 3.59
C GLN A 65 -7.31 10.44 3.62
N MET A 66 -6.16 9.81 3.78
CA MET A 66 -6.10 8.38 4.03
C MET A 66 -6.42 8.10 5.50
N ALA A 67 -7.40 7.23 5.73
CA ALA A 67 -7.88 6.89 7.06
C ALA A 67 -8.01 5.37 7.23
N LEU A 68 -7.92 4.92 8.49
CA LEU A 68 -8.23 3.55 8.88
C LEU A 68 -9.69 3.51 9.35
N GLN A 69 -10.52 2.72 8.68
CA GLN A 69 -11.91 2.50 9.07
C GLN A 69 -12.07 1.11 9.68
N LEU A 70 -12.70 1.06 10.87
CA LEU A 70 -13.02 -0.18 11.58
C LEU A 70 -14.38 -0.74 11.10
N LEU A 71 -14.51 -2.07 11.17
CA LEU A 71 -15.63 -2.90 10.69
C LEU A 71 -16.21 -3.74 11.81
#